data_AF-A0A971PJ47-F1
#
_entry.id   AF-A0A971PJ47-F1
#
_cell.length_a   1.000
_cell.length_b   1.000
_cell.length_c   1.000
_cell.angle_alpha   90.00
_cell.angle_beta   90.00
_cell.angle_gamma   90.00
#
_symmetry.space_group_name_H-M   'P 1'
#
loop_
_entity.id
_entity.type
_entity.pdbx_description
1 polymer ?
#
loop_
_entity_poly.entity_id
_entity_poly.type
_entity_poly.pdbx_seq_one_letter_code
_entity_poly.pdbx_strand_id
1 'polypeptide(L)'
;MMTHNNMGAAQLGLGQLAEAEQHFDMARQIDSQAPLPYYNLALLAQIRGDADSAKALLEKSQILGYRGTTYDKLIEVAGSVLAQIEGHGAG
;
A
#
# COMPACT_ATOMS: atom_id res chain seq x y z
N MET A 1 4.93 0.80 8.41
CA MET A 1 4.26 1.21 7.16
C MET A 1 4.56 0.25 6.00
N MET A 2 5.80 0.19 5.50
CA MET A 2 6.15 -0.58 4.27
C MET A 2 5.89 -2.08 4.36
N THR A 3 6.19 -2.73 5.50
CA THR A 3 5.95 -4.17 5.68
C THR A 3 4.49 -4.55 5.48
N HIS A 4 3.56 -3.79 6.06
CA HIS A 4 2.13 -4.02 5.90
C HIS A 4 1.64 -3.71 4.48
N ASN A 5 2.16 -2.66 3.84
CA ASN A 5 1.83 -2.38 2.43
C ASN A 5 2.20 -3.55 1.51
N ASN A 6 3.40 -4.12 1.68
CA ASN A 6 3.87 -5.22 0.84
C ASN A 6 3.10 -6.52 1.09
N MET A 7 2.80 -6.82 2.36
CA MET A 7 1.97 -7.98 2.71
C MET A 7 0.57 -7.85 2.09
N GLY A 8 -0.04 -6.66 2.18
CA GLY A 8 -1.33 -6.40 1.55
C GLY A 8 -1.27 -6.55 0.03
N ALA A 9 -0.21 -6.05 -0.63
CA ALA A 9 -0.03 -6.19 -2.07
C ALA A 9 0.13 -7.67 -2.48
N ALA A 10 0.85 -8.46 -1.70
CA ALA A 10 1.00 -9.89 -1.93
C ALA A 10 -0.35 -10.63 -1.81
N GLN A 11 -1.13 -10.34 -0.76
CA GLN A 11 -2.46 -10.93 -0.57
C GLN A 11 -3.46 -10.49 -1.65
N LEU A 12 -3.38 -9.24 -2.10
CA LEU A 12 -4.17 -8.75 -3.23
C LEU A 12 -3.87 -9.57 -4.50
N GLY A 13 -2.59 -9.84 -4.78
CA GLY A 13 -2.17 -10.69 -5.89
C GLY A 13 -2.63 -12.15 -5.77
N LEU A 14 -2.87 -12.63 -4.55
CA LEU A 14 -3.44 -13.94 -4.26
C LEU A 14 -4.98 -13.95 -4.26
N GLY A 15 -5.63 -12.80 -4.47
CA GLY A 15 -7.10 -12.67 -4.40
C GLY A 15 -7.68 -12.69 -2.98
N GLN A 16 -6.83 -12.62 -1.95
CA GLN A 16 -7.22 -12.56 -0.53
C GLN A 16 -7.58 -11.12 -0.15
N LEU A 17 -8.73 -10.65 -0.66
CA LEU A 17 -9.09 -9.23 -0.62
C LEU A 17 -9.33 -8.69 0.79
N ALA A 18 -9.81 -9.53 1.72
CA ALA A 18 -10.11 -9.10 3.09
C ALA A 18 -8.82 -8.91 3.89
N GLU A 19 -7.90 -9.86 3.82
CA GLU A 19 -6.60 -9.79 4.46
C GLU A 19 -5.78 -8.62 3.90
N ALA A 20 -5.82 -8.44 2.56
CA ALA A 20 -5.15 -7.33 1.90
C ALA A 20 -5.62 -5.98 2.46
N GLU A 21 -6.94 -5.81 2.60
CA GLU A 21 -7.53 -4.61 3.20
C GLU A 21 -7.02 -4.37 4.62
N GLN A 22 -7.02 -5.40 5.49
CA GLN A 22 -6.52 -5.25 6.85
C GLN A 22 -5.06 -4.77 6.89
N HIS A 23 -4.23 -5.28 6.01
CA HIS A 23 -2.84 -4.86 5.91
C HIS A 23 -2.67 -3.43 5.42
N PHE A 24 -3.42 -3.00 4.40
CA PHE A 24 -3.39 -1.59 3.98
C PHE A 24 -3.94 -0.66 5.07
N ASP A 25 -4.96 -1.09 5.81
CA ASP A 25 -5.51 -0.32 6.92
C ASP A 25 -4.50 -0.13 8.05
N MET A 26 -3.77 -1.20 8.43
CA MET A 26 -2.67 -1.10 9.39
C MET A 26 -1.56 -0.19 8.86
N ALA A 27 -1.19 -0.30 7.57
CA ALA A 27 -0.18 0.56 6.97
C ALA A 27 -0.58 2.05 7.05
N ARG A 28 -1.85 2.37 6.78
CA ARG A 28 -2.44 3.71 6.91
C ARG A 28 -2.48 4.22 8.35
N GLN A 29 -2.76 3.34 9.32
CA GLN A 29 -2.78 3.71 10.74
C GLN A 29 -1.38 4.02 11.28
N ILE A 30 -0.37 3.25 10.83
CA ILE A 30 1.02 3.46 11.22
C ILE A 30 1.57 4.74 10.61
N ASP A 31 1.28 5.00 9.34
CA ASP A 31 1.65 6.24 8.67
C ASP A 31 0.52 6.72 7.77
N SER A 32 -0.18 7.74 8.26
CA SER A 32 -1.32 8.37 7.57
C SER A 32 -0.91 9.22 6.37
N GLN A 33 0.38 9.56 6.23
CA GLN A 33 0.92 10.33 5.11
C GLN A 33 1.48 9.42 4.01
N ALA A 34 1.50 8.11 4.23
CA ALA A 34 1.92 7.13 3.24
C ALA A 34 0.96 7.14 2.04
N PRO A 35 1.40 7.46 0.81
CA PRO A 35 0.50 7.46 -0.34
C PRO A 35 0.00 6.07 -0.76
N LEU A 36 0.86 5.05 -0.64
CA LEU A 36 0.64 3.70 -1.21
C LEU A 36 -0.55 2.93 -0.61
N PRO A 37 -0.77 2.92 0.72
CA PRO A 37 -1.93 2.25 1.29
C PRO A 37 -3.26 2.77 0.74
N TYR A 38 -3.36 4.08 0.47
CA TYR A 38 -4.56 4.66 -0.14
C TYR A 38 -4.74 4.23 -1.59
N TYR A 39 -3.67 4.17 -2.38
CA TYR A 39 -3.73 3.65 -3.75
C TYR A 39 -4.17 2.17 -3.77
N ASN A 40 -3.61 1.35 -2.90
CA ASN A 40 -3.95 -0.07 -2.83
C ASN A 40 -5.39 -0.32 -2.33
N LEU A 41 -5.88 0.47 -1.37
CA LEU A 41 -7.29 0.47 -0.97
C LEU A 41 -8.20 0.93 -2.13
N ALA A 42 -7.76 1.88 -2.96
CA ALA A 42 -8.52 2.30 -4.14
C ALA A 42 -8.66 1.15 -5.16
N LEU A 43 -7.63 0.32 -5.34
CA LEU A 43 -7.71 -0.89 -6.19
C LEU A 43 -8.70 -1.90 -5.62
N LEU A 44 -8.69 -2.14 -4.30
CA LEU A 44 -9.67 -3.01 -3.63
C LEU A 44 -11.11 -2.51 -3.82
N ALA A 45 -11.34 -1.20 -3.66
CA ALA A 45 -12.64 -0.58 -3.90
C ALA A 45 -13.11 -0.77 -5.35
N GLN A 46 -12.21 -0.62 -6.34
CA GLN A 46 -12.54 -0.91 -7.74
C GLN A 46 -12.91 -2.38 -7.98
N ILE A 47 -12.18 -3.33 -7.39
CA ILE A 47 -12.50 -4.76 -7.49
C ILE A 47 -13.90 -5.06 -6.91
N ARG A 48 -14.30 -4.34 -5.87
CA ARG A 48 -15.62 -4.45 -5.23
C ARG A 48 -16.73 -3.68 -5.97
N GLY A 49 -16.39 -2.92 -7.01
CA GLY A 49 -17.33 -2.08 -7.76
C GLY A 49 -17.73 -0.79 -7.04
N ASP A 50 -17.04 -0.42 -5.95
CA ASP A 50 -17.26 0.83 -5.23
C ASP A 50 -16.42 1.96 -5.84
N ALA A 51 -16.94 2.54 -6.92
CA ALA A 51 -16.27 3.59 -7.67
C ALA A 51 -16.10 4.90 -6.87
N ASP A 52 -17.03 5.22 -5.98
CA ASP A 52 -16.99 6.42 -5.15
C ASP A 52 -15.84 6.33 -4.14
N SER A 53 -15.73 5.21 -3.41
CA SER A 53 -14.61 4.97 -2.49
C SER A 53 -13.28 4.93 -3.24
N ALA A 54 -13.24 4.24 -4.38
CA ALA A 54 -12.02 4.15 -5.19
C ALA A 54 -11.50 5.53 -5.60
N LYS A 55 -12.40 6.41 -6.08
CA LYS A 55 -12.04 7.76 -6.47
C LYS A 55 -11.48 8.56 -5.29
N ALA A 56 -12.19 8.58 -4.16
CA ALA A 56 -11.77 9.33 -2.98
C ALA A 56 -10.40 8.88 -2.45
N LEU A 57 -10.16 7.57 -2.42
CA LEU A 57 -8.88 6.99 -1.99
C LEU A 57 -7.75 7.33 -2.97
N LEU A 58 -8.02 7.28 -4.27
CA LEU A 58 -7.05 7.63 -5.29
C LEU A 58 -6.70 9.13 -5.25
N GLU A 59 -7.67 10.01 -5.03
CA GLU A 59 -7.45 11.44 -4.84
C GLU A 59 -6.59 11.70 -3.59
N LYS A 60 -6.88 11.00 -2.49
CA LYS A 60 -6.07 11.10 -1.27
C LYS A 60 -4.62 10.66 -1.50
N SER A 61 -4.42 9.55 -2.21
CA SER A 61 -3.07 9.05 -2.56
C SER A 61 -2.29 10.08 -3.37
N GLN A 62 -2.94 10.73 -4.36
CA GLN A 62 -2.32 11.76 -5.18
C GLN A 62 -1.94 13.02 -4.38
N ILE A 63 -2.82 13.47 -3.47
CA ILE A 63 -2.54 14.60 -2.58
C ILE A 63 -1.31 14.32 -1.70
N LEU A 64 -1.15 13.07 -1.26
CA LEU A 64 0.00 12.61 -0.47
C LEU A 64 1.27 12.39 -1.30
N GLY A 65 1.23 12.66 -2.60
CA GLY A 65 2.38 12.64 -3.48
C GLY A 65 2.52 11.40 -4.35
N TYR A 66 1.55 10.46 -4.33
CA TYR A 66 1.57 9.37 -5.31
C TYR A 66 1.33 9.92 -6.71
N ARG A 67 2.36 9.94 -7.53
CA ARG A 67 2.24 10.39 -8.93
C ARG A 67 1.96 9.25 -9.90
N GLY A 68 1.96 8.00 -9.41
CA GLY A 68 1.82 6.81 -10.26
C GLY A 68 3.03 6.59 -11.18
N THR A 69 4.16 7.24 -10.89
CA THR A 69 5.36 7.16 -11.72
C THR A 69 6.26 6.00 -11.29
N THR A 70 7.17 5.57 -12.17
CA THR A 70 8.15 4.51 -11.88
C THR A 70 8.99 4.79 -10.63
N TYR A 71 9.19 6.05 -10.26
CA TYR A 71 9.93 6.45 -9.06
C TYR A 71 9.23 6.06 -7.75
N ASP A 72 7.90 6.14 -7.70
CA ASP A 72 7.11 5.77 -6.52
C ASP A 72 7.19 4.25 -6.26
N LYS A 73 7.14 3.46 -7.34
CA LYS A 73 7.35 2.00 -7.28
C LYS A 73 8.79 1.63 -6.91
N LEU A 74 9.78 2.42 -7.32
CA LEU A 74 11.18 2.21 -6.96
C LEU A 74 11.41 2.44 -5.46
N ILE A 75 10.78 3.45 -4.86
CA ILE A 75 10.86 3.70 -3.41
C ILE A 75 10.24 2.52 -2.64
N GLU A 76 9.15 1.94 -3.13
CA GLU A 76 8.55 0.73 -2.54
C GLU A 76 9.55 -0.43 -2.51
N VAL A 77 10.13 -0.79 -3.65
CA VAL A 77 11.11 -1.88 -3.72
C VAL A 77 12.34 -1.58 -2.87
N ALA A 78 12.87 -0.36 -2.95
CA ALA A 78 14.05 0.04 -2.18
C ALA A 78 13.80 -0.02 -0.66
N GLY A 79 12.66 0.48 -0.20
CA GLY A 79 12.28 0.43 1.21
C GLY A 79 11.99 -1.00 1.70
N SER A 80 11.44 -1.86 0.85
CA SER A 80 11.26 -3.29 1.12
C SER A 80 12.58 -4.02 1.33
N VAL A 81 13.57 -3.71 0.47
CA VAL A 81 14.92 -4.27 0.55
C VAL A 81 15.63 -3.78 1.82
N LEU A 82 15.52 -2.48 2.15
CA LEU A 82 16.11 -1.94 3.39
C LEU A 82 15.53 -2.61 4.64
N ALA A 83 14.21 -2.78 4.72
CA ALA A 83 13.57 -3.46 5.85
C ALA A 83 14.00 -4.93 6.00
N GLN A 84 14.26 -5.63 4.89
CA GLN A 84 14.80 -7.01 4.93
C GLN A 84 16.25 -7.06 5.43
N ILE A 85 17.06 -6.05 5.11
CA ILE A 85 18.45 -5.96 5.58
C ILE A 85 18.50 -5.65 7.08
N GLU A 86 17.67 -4.71 7.56
CA GLU A 86 17.61 -4.36 8.98
C GLU A 86 17.06 -5.52 9.85
N GLY A 87 16.13 -6.31 9.32
CA GLY A 87 15.60 -7.50 10.01
C GLY A 87 16.58 -8.67 10.16
N HIS A 88 17.69 -8.68 9.41
CA HIS A 88 18.72 -9.75 9.47
C HIS A 88 19.94 -9.36 10.32
N GLY A 89 20.03 -8.12 10.79
CA GLY A 89 21.16 -7.60 11.58
C GLY A 89 21.01 -7.71 13.09
N ALA A 90 19.87 -8.20 13.60
CA ALA A 90 19.60 -8.39 15.02
C ALA A 90 19.50 -9.89 15.35
N GLY A 91 20.66 -10.55 15.38
CA GLY A 91 20.82 -11.95 15.80
C GLY A 91 22.12 -12.12 16.55
#